data_AF-A0A9P7KG11-F1
#
_entry.id   AF-A0A9P7KG11-F1
#
_cell.length_a   1.000
_cell.length_b   1.000
_cell.length_c   1.000
_cell.angle_alpha   90.00
_cell.angle_beta   90.00
_cell.angle_gamma   90.00
#
_symmetry.space_group_name_H-M   'P 1'
#
loop_
_entity.id
_entity.type
_entity.pdbx_description
1 polymer ?
#
loop_
_entity_poly.entity_id
_entity_poly.type
_entity_poly.pdbx_seq_one_letter_code
_entity_poly.pdbx_strand_id
1 'polypeptide(L)'
;MASWGASASISTFLTLENLAEAHAHHDTTAYETPVLQVLADVRAKGYDAVALPLTTEKWKTRWEEMCLLPAGSDRESEIAAEQKAEVWRSRPGFLKDEVTITRLDEAEGVTVMISDWLELDATDDWVRHDAEIALQQELAYASYLNVQSAIIPAPRNRDHVASYARIVNSCLKNTPYIHLSIRLPIYNPSVLQNTPASPSLLGVEDFAGSSSLSPTQPAPRLVVPGNTSQKLSTAPEGELNATWEMWDLIRSMCDYNTRLTLTLDLAPPLPSTIGVLSKWAAESVRNILLPASTFIANGKGYPVLPKTTQSFIRECMIASASLLTFASWF
;
A
#
# COMPACT_ATOMS: atom_id res chain seq x y z
N MET A 1 15.04 -31.41 5.51
CA MET A 1 14.61 -30.00 5.49
C MET A 1 15.24 -29.39 4.26
N ALA A 2 14.47 -29.20 3.19
CA ALA A 2 15.00 -28.57 1.98
C ALA A 2 15.37 -27.12 2.34
N SER A 3 16.64 -26.77 2.18
CA SER A 3 17.10 -25.40 2.29
C SER A 3 16.34 -24.57 1.27
N TRP A 4 15.68 -23.51 1.73
CA TRP A 4 15.05 -22.50 0.90
C TRP A 4 16.14 -21.95 -0.03
N GLY A 5 16.14 -22.38 -1.30
CA GLY A 5 17.19 -22.02 -2.24
C GLY A 5 17.05 -20.55 -2.62
N ALA A 6 18.15 -19.79 -2.49
CA ALA A 6 18.63 -18.60 -3.23
C ALA A 6 17.67 -17.56 -3.89
N SER A 7 16.34 -17.68 -3.80
CA SER A 7 15.37 -16.92 -4.60
C SER A 7 14.34 -16.15 -3.74
N ALA A 8 14.21 -16.47 -2.46
CA ALA A 8 13.30 -15.78 -1.54
C ALA A 8 14.12 -14.93 -0.55
N SER A 9 14.03 -13.61 -0.67
CA SER A 9 14.54 -12.67 0.33
C SER A 9 13.46 -12.34 1.35
N ILE A 10 13.87 -12.11 2.60
CA ILE A 10 12.98 -11.63 3.66
C ILE A 10 13.32 -10.17 3.92
N SER A 11 12.32 -9.30 3.77
CA SER A 11 12.47 -7.88 4.07
C SER A 11 11.63 -7.47 5.26
N THR A 12 12.05 -6.43 5.96
CA THR A 12 11.22 -5.75 6.96
C THR A 12 10.67 -4.44 6.41
N PHE A 13 9.52 -3.99 6.91
CA PHE A 13 8.98 -2.66 6.62
C PHE A 13 9.21 -1.71 7.81
N LEU A 14 9.84 -0.58 7.54
CA LEU A 14 10.06 0.50 8.51
C LEU A 14 8.98 1.56 8.37
N THR A 15 8.38 1.93 9.49
CA THR A 15 7.44 3.06 9.57
C THR A 15 8.18 4.39 9.76
N LEU A 16 7.49 5.50 9.53
CA LEU A 16 8.01 6.83 9.86
C LEU A 16 8.30 6.97 11.36
N GLU A 17 7.53 6.29 12.22
CA GLU A 17 7.75 6.27 13.68
C GLU A 17 9.08 5.60 14.02
N ASN A 18 9.40 4.45 13.40
CA ASN A 18 10.68 3.77 13.65
C ASN A 18 11.88 4.62 13.19
N LEU A 19 11.72 5.37 12.09
CA LEU A 19 12.74 6.31 11.63
C LEU A 19 12.89 7.51 12.59
N ALA A 20 11.79 8.00 13.17
CA ALA A 20 11.82 9.06 14.17
C ALA A 20 12.48 8.61 15.49
N GLU A 21 12.18 7.38 15.94
CA GLU A 21 12.84 6.76 17.10
C GLU A 21 14.35 6.59 16.87
N ALA A 22 14.73 6.14 15.67
CA ALA A 22 16.15 6.03 15.29
C ALA A 22 16.84 7.39 15.25
N HIS A 23 16.15 8.45 14.85
CA HIS A 23 16.67 9.81 14.92
C HIS A 23 16.90 10.27 16.36
N ALA A 24 16.03 9.88 17.29
CA ALA A 24 16.15 10.22 18.71
C ALA A 24 17.31 9.46 19.41
N HIS A 25 17.58 8.23 18.98
CA HIS A 25 18.64 7.36 19.51
C HIS A 25 19.89 7.30 18.63
N HIS A 26 20.06 8.29 17.76
CA HIS A 26 21.14 8.28 16.76
C HIS A 26 22.52 8.42 17.42
N ASP A 27 23.34 7.39 17.28
CA ASP A 27 24.74 7.43 17.70
C ASP A 27 25.62 7.94 16.54
N THR A 28 25.90 9.24 16.57
CA THR A 28 26.73 9.93 15.56
C THR A 28 28.18 9.44 15.53
N THR A 29 28.62 8.66 16.51
CA THR A 29 29.98 8.10 16.53
C THR A 29 30.07 6.76 15.79
N ALA A 30 28.96 6.04 15.70
CA ALA A 30 28.88 4.72 15.07
C ALA A 30 28.38 4.78 13.62
N TYR A 31 27.42 5.67 13.32
CA TYR A 31 26.81 5.78 12.00
C TYR A 31 26.71 7.25 11.56
N GLU A 32 26.87 7.50 10.26
CA GLU A 32 26.75 8.86 9.70
C GLU A 32 25.30 9.36 9.70
N THR A 33 24.34 8.46 9.53
CA THR A 33 22.92 8.80 9.45
C THR A 33 22.04 7.79 10.20
N PRO A 34 20.87 8.23 10.72
CA PRO A 34 19.94 7.34 11.42
C PRO A 34 19.39 6.23 10.52
N VAL A 35 19.26 6.49 9.22
CA VAL A 35 18.84 5.47 8.25
C VAL A 35 19.87 4.34 8.18
N LEU A 36 21.16 4.66 8.10
CA LEU A 36 22.23 3.65 8.10
C LEU A 36 22.26 2.83 9.38
N GLN A 37 22.02 3.45 10.55
CA GLN A 37 21.90 2.74 11.81
C GLN A 37 20.76 1.71 11.78
N VAL A 38 19.58 2.12 11.33
CA VAL A 38 18.43 1.19 11.24
C VAL A 38 18.70 0.08 10.22
N LEU A 39 19.31 0.40 9.08
CA LEU A 39 19.68 -0.61 8.09
C LEU A 39 20.67 -1.64 8.67
N ALA A 40 21.63 -1.19 9.49
CA ALA A 40 22.57 -2.09 10.16
C ALA A 40 21.87 -2.96 11.21
N ASP A 41 20.96 -2.39 12.02
CA ASP A 41 20.19 -3.13 13.02
C ASP A 41 19.29 -4.19 12.37
N VAL A 42 18.68 -3.86 11.24
CA VAL A 42 17.84 -4.78 10.48
C VAL A 42 18.66 -5.94 9.89
N ARG A 43 19.85 -5.65 9.35
CA ARG A 43 20.79 -6.69 8.89
C ARG A 43 21.25 -7.58 10.06
N ALA A 44 21.48 -7.00 11.24
CA ALA A 44 21.83 -7.77 12.45
C ALA A 44 20.70 -8.71 12.91
N LYS A 45 19.44 -8.34 12.68
CA LYS A 45 18.26 -9.20 12.91
C LYS A 45 18.08 -10.31 11.85
N GLY A 46 18.86 -10.30 10.78
CA GLY A 46 18.85 -11.33 9.73
C GLY A 46 17.89 -11.08 8.56
N TYR A 47 17.44 -9.83 8.36
CA TYR A 47 16.68 -9.45 7.16
C TYR A 47 17.63 -9.08 6.01
N ASP A 48 17.26 -9.44 4.78
CA ASP A 48 18.08 -9.23 3.58
C ASP A 48 17.91 -7.82 2.99
N ALA A 49 16.70 -7.28 3.09
CA ALA A 49 16.31 -6.00 2.49
C ALA A 49 15.33 -5.23 3.37
N VAL A 50 15.11 -3.96 3.03
CA VAL A 50 14.27 -3.05 3.81
C VAL A 50 13.28 -2.34 2.89
N ALA A 51 12.02 -2.30 3.31
CA ALA A 51 11.02 -1.44 2.71
C ALA A 51 10.78 -0.22 3.61
N LEU A 52 10.75 0.99 3.04
CA LEU A 52 10.49 2.20 3.81
C LEU A 52 9.78 3.27 2.97
N PRO A 53 8.97 4.15 3.57
CA PRO A 53 8.31 5.25 2.87
C PRO A 53 9.32 6.27 2.36
N LEU A 54 9.26 6.64 1.08
CA LEU A 54 10.22 7.59 0.47
C LEU A 54 10.09 9.00 1.06
N THR A 55 8.87 9.39 1.39
CA THR A 55 8.53 10.76 1.81
C THR A 55 7.97 10.78 3.22
N THR A 56 8.07 11.96 3.86
CA THR A 56 7.58 12.19 5.22
C THR A 56 6.18 12.82 5.22
N GLU A 57 5.56 12.95 6.39
CA GLU A 57 4.28 13.63 6.54
C GLU A 57 4.34 15.11 6.13
N LYS A 58 5.52 15.74 6.19
CA LYS A 58 5.70 17.13 5.77
C LYS A 58 5.44 17.31 4.28
N TRP A 59 5.85 16.34 3.47
CA TRP A 59 5.55 16.36 2.03
C TRP A 59 4.04 16.33 1.81
N LYS A 60 3.34 15.43 2.51
CA LYS A 60 1.89 15.34 2.46
C LYS A 60 1.24 16.66 2.84
N THR A 61 1.61 17.26 3.97
CA THR A 61 1.04 18.53 4.42
C THR A 61 1.27 19.65 3.41
N ARG A 62 2.50 19.77 2.85
CA ARG A 62 2.77 20.78 1.83
C ARG A 62 1.93 20.54 0.57
N TRP A 63 1.79 19.29 0.14
CA TRP A 63 0.96 18.95 -1.02
C TRP A 63 -0.51 19.29 -0.77
N GLU A 64 -1.07 18.93 0.39
CA GLU A 64 -2.45 19.24 0.77
C GLU A 64 -2.68 20.76 0.81
N GLU A 65 -1.76 21.54 1.38
CA GLU A 65 -1.86 23.01 1.41
C GLU A 65 -1.83 23.67 0.03
N MET A 66 -1.18 23.04 -0.96
CA MET A 66 -1.09 23.55 -2.33
C MET A 66 -2.27 23.08 -3.20
N CYS A 67 -2.71 21.82 -3.03
CA CYS A 67 -3.60 21.14 -3.97
C CYS A 67 -5.01 20.89 -3.42
N LEU A 68 -5.20 20.85 -2.10
CA LEU A 68 -6.49 20.61 -1.46
C LEU A 68 -6.93 21.84 -0.65
N LEU A 69 -7.76 22.67 -1.26
CA LEU A 69 -8.36 23.82 -0.57
C LEU A 69 -9.67 23.40 0.12
N PRO A 70 -9.83 23.61 1.44
CA PRO A 70 -11.08 23.33 2.13
C PRO A 70 -12.20 24.26 1.64
N ALA A 71 -13.41 23.72 1.50
CA ALA A 71 -14.56 24.50 1.09
C ALA A 71 -14.83 25.66 2.06
N GLY A 72 -14.73 26.90 1.56
CA GLY A 72 -14.93 28.12 2.35
C GLY A 72 -13.65 28.83 2.78
N SER A 73 -12.51 28.53 2.17
CA SER A 73 -11.28 29.32 2.33
C SER A 73 -11.44 30.78 1.86
N ASP A 74 -10.68 31.67 2.48
CA ASP A 74 -10.61 33.06 2.02
C ASP A 74 -10.01 33.14 0.61
N ARG A 75 -10.58 34.01 -0.23
CA ARG A 75 -10.18 34.15 -1.63
C ARG A 75 -8.69 34.52 -1.82
N GLU A 76 -8.10 35.23 -0.87
CA GLU A 76 -6.66 35.53 -0.88
C GLU A 76 -5.81 34.28 -0.63
N SER A 77 -6.27 33.39 0.27
CA SER A 77 -5.60 32.12 0.55
C SER A 77 -5.69 31.17 -0.64
N GLU A 78 -6.84 31.14 -1.34
CA GLU A 78 -7.02 30.34 -2.56
C GLU A 78 -6.03 30.75 -3.66
N ILE A 79 -5.93 32.06 -3.91
CA ILE A 79 -5.00 32.60 -4.92
C ILE A 79 -3.55 32.29 -4.53
N ALA A 80 -3.19 32.42 -3.25
CA ALA A 80 -1.84 32.13 -2.78
C ALA A 80 -1.50 30.63 -2.92
N ALA A 81 -2.44 29.73 -2.63
CA ALA A 81 -2.27 28.29 -2.80
C ALA A 81 -2.15 27.91 -4.28
N GLU A 82 -3.00 28.47 -5.15
CA GLU A 82 -2.94 28.25 -6.60
C GLU A 82 -1.60 28.69 -7.19
N GLN A 83 -1.09 29.86 -6.80
CA GLN A 83 0.23 30.33 -7.23
C GLN A 83 1.35 29.38 -6.78
N LYS A 84 1.30 28.87 -5.54
CA LYS A 84 2.28 27.88 -5.05
C LYS A 84 2.17 26.57 -5.84
N ALA A 85 0.96 26.11 -6.11
CA ALA A 85 0.70 24.91 -6.89
C ALA A 85 1.24 25.05 -8.32
N GLU A 86 1.00 26.16 -9.00
CA GLU A 86 1.52 26.43 -10.35
C GLU A 86 3.06 26.44 -10.40
N VAL A 87 3.71 27.09 -9.42
CA VAL A 87 5.17 27.07 -9.31
C VAL A 87 5.68 25.64 -9.14
N TRP A 88 5.04 24.85 -8.26
CA TRP A 88 5.41 23.46 -8.05
C TRP A 88 5.17 22.58 -9.28
N ARG A 89 4.02 22.68 -9.95
CA ARG A 89 3.72 21.95 -11.20
C ARG A 89 4.75 22.24 -12.28
N SER A 90 5.21 23.49 -12.37
CA SER A 90 6.24 23.88 -13.35
C SER A 90 7.62 23.28 -13.04
N ARG A 91 7.94 23.07 -11.75
CA ARG A 91 9.22 22.56 -11.27
C ARG A 91 9.04 21.70 -10.01
N PRO A 92 8.61 20.43 -10.17
CA PRO A 92 8.41 19.54 -9.04
C PRO A 92 9.74 19.27 -8.32
N GLY A 93 9.72 19.25 -6.99
CA GLY A 93 10.92 19.06 -6.19
C GLY A 93 10.62 18.94 -4.69
N PHE A 94 11.52 18.25 -3.99
CA PHE A 94 11.44 18.02 -2.55
C PHE A 94 12.28 19.03 -1.76
N LEU A 95 11.81 19.34 -0.55
CA LEU A 95 12.63 19.93 0.50
C LEU A 95 13.39 18.83 1.26
N LYS A 96 14.46 19.21 1.97
CA LYS A 96 15.35 18.24 2.65
C LYS A 96 14.63 17.41 3.71
N ASP A 97 13.63 17.97 4.38
CA ASP A 97 12.87 17.34 5.46
C ASP A 97 11.61 16.61 4.98
N GLU A 98 11.36 16.61 3.68
CA GLU A 98 10.22 15.93 3.03
C GLU A 98 10.52 14.51 2.61
N VAL A 99 11.80 14.11 2.65
CA VAL A 99 12.28 12.80 2.22
C VAL A 99 12.95 12.07 3.37
N THR A 100 12.81 10.74 3.38
CA THR A 100 13.42 9.88 4.41
C THR A 100 14.86 9.52 4.08
N ILE A 101 15.16 9.34 2.80
CA ILE A 101 16.49 9.00 2.28
C ILE A 101 17.06 10.22 1.57
N THR A 102 18.33 10.52 1.79
CA THR A 102 19.02 11.62 1.11
C THR A 102 20.30 11.21 0.40
N ARG A 103 20.84 10.04 0.73
CA ARG A 103 22.14 9.56 0.22
C ARG A 103 22.01 8.23 -0.52
N LEU A 104 23.00 7.93 -1.36
CA LEU A 104 23.01 6.71 -2.18
C LEU A 104 23.33 5.45 -1.37
N ASP A 105 24.15 5.56 -0.32
CA ASP A 105 24.49 4.47 0.59
C ASP A 105 23.27 4.01 1.41
N GLU A 106 22.39 4.95 1.76
CA GLU A 106 21.10 4.67 2.41
C GLU A 106 20.10 3.95 1.49
N ALA A 107 20.22 4.10 0.17
CA ALA A 107 19.30 3.54 -0.80
C ALA A 107 19.64 2.10 -1.25
N GLU A 108 20.80 1.57 -0.82
CA GLU A 108 21.28 0.26 -1.24
C GLU A 108 20.40 -0.88 -0.68
N GLY A 109 19.80 -1.67 -1.57
CA GLY A 109 18.94 -2.79 -1.19
C GLY A 109 17.61 -2.38 -0.58
N VAL A 110 17.23 -1.09 -0.71
CA VAL A 110 15.96 -0.57 -0.21
C VAL A 110 14.88 -0.68 -1.29
N THR A 111 13.69 -1.11 -0.88
CA THR A 111 12.46 -0.98 -1.67
C THR A 111 11.68 0.21 -1.16
N VAL A 112 11.44 1.21 -2.01
CA VAL A 112 10.71 2.40 -1.57
C VAL A 112 9.21 2.18 -1.63
N MET A 113 8.51 2.66 -0.62
CA MET A 113 7.06 2.70 -0.56
C MET A 113 6.63 4.11 -0.95
N ILE A 114 5.83 4.19 -2.01
CA ILE A 114 5.23 5.44 -2.50
C ILE A 114 4.14 5.88 -1.53
N SER A 115 3.92 7.19 -1.45
CA SER A 115 2.90 7.81 -0.61
C SER A 115 1.50 7.19 -0.77
N ASP A 116 0.99 6.59 0.30
CA ASP A 116 -0.34 5.94 0.34
C ASP A 116 -1.54 6.89 0.20
N TRP A 117 -1.28 8.20 0.35
CA TRP A 117 -2.28 9.26 0.23
C TRP A 117 -2.44 9.78 -1.21
N LEU A 118 -1.60 9.35 -2.16
CA LEU A 118 -1.73 9.75 -3.56
C LEU A 118 -2.95 9.08 -4.22
N GLU A 119 -3.93 9.90 -4.58
CA GLU A 119 -5.19 9.44 -5.20
C GLU A 119 -5.14 9.54 -6.73
N LEU A 120 -4.46 8.56 -7.35
CA LEU A 120 -4.31 8.48 -8.82
C LEU A 120 -5.61 8.13 -9.56
N ASP A 121 -6.64 7.75 -8.82
CA ASP A 121 -7.98 7.38 -9.26
C ASP A 121 -9.06 8.23 -8.58
N ALA A 122 -8.70 9.45 -8.18
CA ALA A 122 -9.65 10.47 -7.74
C ALA A 122 -10.68 10.76 -8.83
N THR A 123 -11.92 11.05 -8.40
CA THR A 123 -13.02 11.48 -9.27
C THR A 123 -12.77 12.87 -9.86
N ASP A 124 -12.03 13.70 -9.13
CA ASP A 124 -11.60 15.01 -9.62
C ASP A 124 -10.35 14.87 -10.50
N ASP A 125 -10.45 15.42 -11.71
CA ASP A 125 -9.39 15.41 -12.70
C ASP A 125 -8.16 16.21 -12.25
N TRP A 126 -8.35 17.29 -11.48
CA TRP A 126 -7.24 18.11 -10.97
C TRP A 126 -6.45 17.39 -9.89
N VAL A 127 -7.14 16.77 -8.92
CA VAL A 127 -6.49 15.96 -7.89
C VAL A 127 -5.69 14.83 -8.53
N ARG A 128 -6.26 14.19 -9.56
CA ARG A 128 -5.57 13.12 -10.30
C ARG A 128 -4.34 13.62 -11.06
N HIS A 129 -4.42 14.80 -11.66
CA HIS A 129 -3.29 15.43 -12.34
C HIS A 129 -2.16 15.78 -11.36
N ASP A 130 -2.49 16.38 -10.22
CA ASP A 130 -1.51 16.72 -9.18
C ASP A 130 -0.91 15.47 -8.54
N ALA A 131 -1.71 14.40 -8.34
CA ALA A 131 -1.21 13.12 -7.87
C ALA A 131 -0.28 12.44 -8.90
N GLU A 132 -0.55 12.56 -10.21
CA GLU A 132 0.37 12.10 -11.27
C GLU A 132 1.72 12.82 -11.20
N ILE A 133 1.73 14.14 -11.03
CA ILE A 133 2.96 14.93 -10.90
C ILE A 133 3.74 14.53 -9.64
N ALA A 134 3.04 14.39 -8.50
CA ALA A 134 3.65 13.97 -7.25
C ALA A 134 4.25 12.56 -7.33
N LEU A 135 3.55 11.60 -7.95
CA LEU A 135 4.08 10.25 -8.18
C LEU A 135 5.33 10.27 -9.06
N GLN A 136 5.30 11.05 -10.15
CA GLN A 136 6.47 11.20 -11.02
C GLN A 136 7.65 11.83 -10.27
N GLN A 137 7.39 12.80 -9.39
CA GLN A 137 8.41 13.40 -8.54
C GLN A 137 9.02 12.38 -7.58
N GLU A 138 8.20 11.57 -6.90
CA GLU A 138 8.67 10.49 -6.01
C GLU A 138 9.52 9.47 -6.78
N LEU A 139 9.05 9.00 -7.94
CA LEU A 139 9.79 8.04 -8.75
C LEU A 139 11.08 8.62 -9.36
N ALA A 140 11.07 9.89 -9.76
CA ALA A 140 12.27 10.56 -10.25
C ALA A 140 13.32 10.68 -9.14
N TYR A 141 12.90 11.00 -7.91
CA TYR A 141 13.79 11.06 -6.76
C TYR A 141 14.34 9.68 -6.37
N ALA A 142 13.49 8.65 -6.37
CA ALA A 142 13.93 7.27 -6.19
C ALA A 142 14.97 6.85 -7.25
N SER A 143 14.76 7.25 -8.52
CA SER A 143 15.71 6.98 -9.61
C SER A 143 17.02 7.73 -9.42
N TYR A 144 16.98 8.95 -8.90
CA TYR A 144 18.18 9.74 -8.57
C TYR A 144 19.04 9.06 -7.50
N LEU A 145 18.41 8.41 -6.52
CA LEU A 145 19.06 7.62 -5.48
C LEU A 145 19.43 6.19 -5.91
N ASN A 146 19.24 5.85 -7.20
CA ASN A 146 19.50 4.52 -7.76
C ASN A 146 18.70 3.38 -7.08
N VAL A 147 17.49 3.68 -6.61
CA VAL A 147 16.55 2.68 -6.09
C VAL A 147 16.01 1.84 -7.26
N GLN A 148 16.01 0.52 -7.09
CA GLN A 148 15.62 -0.42 -8.16
C GLN A 148 14.15 -0.84 -8.11
N SER A 149 13.49 -0.71 -6.96
CA SER A 149 12.13 -1.21 -6.74
C SER A 149 11.30 -0.21 -5.95
N ALA A 150 10.11 0.10 -6.46
CA ALA A 150 9.14 0.98 -5.81
C ALA A 150 7.77 0.30 -5.73
N ILE A 151 7.11 0.41 -4.58
CA ILE A 151 5.77 -0.14 -4.33
C ILE A 151 4.76 0.99 -4.36
N ILE A 152 3.78 0.89 -5.25
CA ILE A 152 2.71 1.86 -5.46
C ILE A 152 1.46 1.43 -4.68
N PRO A 153 0.71 2.35 -4.06
CA PRO A 153 -0.55 2.03 -3.38
C PRO A 153 -1.60 1.42 -4.30
N ALA A 154 -2.54 0.69 -3.68
CA ALA A 154 -3.69 0.10 -4.36
C ALA A 154 -4.62 1.19 -4.92
N PRO A 155 -5.21 1.02 -6.12
CA PRO A 155 -6.37 1.80 -6.53
C PRO A 155 -7.54 1.59 -5.54
N ARG A 156 -8.22 2.68 -5.22
CA ARG A 156 -9.37 2.76 -4.31
C ARG A 156 -10.71 2.72 -5.07
N ASN A 157 -10.77 3.39 -6.22
CA ASN A 157 -11.96 3.65 -7.01
C ASN A 157 -11.94 2.84 -8.31
N ARG A 158 -12.87 1.91 -8.41
CA ARG A 158 -12.94 0.98 -9.54
C ARG A 158 -13.25 1.65 -10.89
N ASP A 159 -14.02 2.74 -10.85
CA ASP A 159 -14.46 3.45 -12.05
C ASP A 159 -13.31 4.18 -12.77
N HIS A 160 -12.28 4.58 -12.02
CA HIS A 160 -11.15 5.36 -12.52
C HIS A 160 -9.83 4.57 -12.59
N VAL A 161 -9.87 3.23 -12.51
CA VAL A 161 -8.68 2.37 -12.61
C VAL A 161 -7.97 2.52 -13.96
N ALA A 162 -8.71 2.82 -15.04
CA ALA A 162 -8.10 3.09 -16.35
C ALA A 162 -7.19 4.33 -16.31
N SER A 163 -7.58 5.37 -15.57
CA SER A 163 -6.76 6.57 -15.38
C SER A 163 -5.52 6.25 -14.54
N TYR A 164 -5.68 5.49 -13.46
CA TYR A 164 -4.57 4.96 -12.65
C TYR A 164 -3.57 4.20 -13.55
N ALA A 165 -4.07 3.28 -14.39
CA ALA A 165 -3.24 2.49 -15.29
C ALA A 165 -2.50 3.35 -16.32
N ARG A 166 -3.15 4.39 -16.87
CA ARG A 166 -2.51 5.35 -17.77
C ARG A 166 -1.34 6.05 -17.08
N ILE A 167 -1.54 6.50 -15.84
CA ILE A 167 -0.51 7.17 -15.05
C ILE A 167 0.65 6.23 -14.75
N VAL A 168 0.37 4.98 -14.36
CA VAL A 168 1.42 3.97 -14.15
C VAL A 168 2.20 3.69 -15.44
N ASN A 169 1.53 3.57 -16.59
CA ASN A 169 2.21 3.38 -17.88
C ASN A 169 3.10 4.58 -18.24
N SER A 170 2.63 5.81 -17.97
CA SER A 170 3.43 7.04 -18.11
C SER A 170 4.69 6.99 -17.24
N CYS A 171 4.54 6.61 -15.96
CA CYS A 171 5.65 6.47 -15.02
C CYS A 171 6.64 5.40 -15.47
N LEU A 172 6.17 4.23 -15.90
CA LEU A 172 7.03 3.17 -16.44
C LEU A 172 7.90 3.68 -17.60
N LYS A 173 7.33 4.47 -18.51
CA LYS A 173 8.08 5.05 -19.63
C LYS A 173 9.12 6.07 -19.17
N ASN A 174 8.80 6.88 -18.16
CA ASN A 174 9.67 7.95 -17.67
C ASN A 174 10.78 7.45 -16.73
N THR A 175 10.59 6.33 -16.04
CA THR A 175 11.60 5.72 -15.15
C THR A 175 12.00 4.34 -15.64
N PRO A 176 12.96 4.21 -16.57
CA PRO A 176 13.25 2.95 -17.26
C PRO A 176 13.92 1.87 -16.39
N TYR A 177 14.58 2.25 -15.29
CA TYR A 177 15.37 1.33 -14.46
C TYR A 177 14.64 0.85 -13.20
N ILE A 178 13.57 1.53 -12.81
CA ILE A 178 12.79 1.17 -11.63
C ILE A 178 11.79 0.08 -11.99
N HIS A 179 11.70 -0.95 -11.17
CA HIS A 179 10.58 -1.89 -11.18
C HIS A 179 9.46 -1.35 -10.30
N LEU A 180 8.26 -1.26 -10.88
CA LEU A 180 7.09 -0.78 -10.18
C LEU A 180 6.26 -1.98 -9.74
N SER A 181 5.93 -2.04 -8.46
CA SER A 181 5.06 -3.07 -7.93
C SER A 181 3.79 -2.47 -7.35
N ILE A 182 2.63 -2.90 -7.82
CA ILE A 182 1.35 -2.40 -7.30
C ILE A 182 0.96 -3.25 -6.10
N ARG A 183 0.71 -2.59 -4.96
CA ARG A 183 0.17 -3.24 -3.76
C ARG A 183 -1.32 -3.53 -3.97
N LEU A 184 -1.74 -4.78 -3.91
CA LEU A 184 -3.15 -5.17 -4.00
C LEU A 184 -3.51 -6.24 -2.97
N PRO A 185 -4.65 -6.12 -2.26
CA PRO A 185 -5.17 -7.20 -1.46
C PRO A 185 -5.77 -8.30 -2.36
N ILE A 186 -5.89 -9.53 -1.85
CA ILE A 186 -6.51 -10.64 -2.60
C ILE A 186 -7.97 -10.33 -2.99
N TYR A 187 -8.68 -9.61 -2.14
CA TYR A 187 -10.06 -9.15 -2.34
C TYR A 187 -10.28 -7.82 -1.61
N ASN A 188 -11.33 -7.08 -1.97
CA ASN A 188 -11.64 -5.83 -1.30
C ASN A 188 -12.10 -6.09 0.16
N PRO A 189 -11.48 -5.49 1.18
CA PRO A 189 -11.85 -5.74 2.57
C PRO A 189 -13.28 -5.33 2.92
N SER A 190 -13.92 -4.47 2.11
CA SER A 190 -15.33 -4.08 2.27
C SER A 190 -16.28 -5.28 2.19
N VAL A 191 -15.89 -6.37 1.51
CA VAL A 191 -16.65 -7.64 1.47
C VAL A 191 -16.87 -8.22 2.87
N LEU A 192 -15.96 -7.96 3.82
CA LEU A 192 -16.11 -8.40 5.21
C LEU A 192 -17.08 -7.51 6.02
N GLN A 193 -17.28 -6.27 5.57
CA GLN A 193 -18.08 -5.24 6.23
C GLN A 193 -19.53 -5.21 5.71
N ASN A 194 -19.78 -5.62 4.46
CA ASN A 194 -21.11 -5.69 3.86
C ASN A 194 -21.99 -6.78 4.51
N THR A 195 -22.63 -6.44 5.63
CA THR A 195 -23.93 -7.02 5.98
C THR A 195 -25.01 -6.17 5.32
N PRO A 196 -25.85 -6.69 4.40
CA PRO A 196 -27.16 -6.10 4.24
C PRO A 196 -27.87 -6.20 5.59
N ALA A 197 -28.42 -5.09 6.07
CA ALA A 197 -29.39 -5.13 7.15
C ALA A 197 -30.43 -6.20 6.82
N SER A 198 -30.75 -7.05 7.79
CA SER A 198 -31.68 -8.17 7.69
C SER A 198 -32.92 -7.84 6.84
N PRO A 199 -33.43 -8.75 5.99
CA PRO A 199 -34.71 -8.54 5.34
C PRO A 199 -35.81 -8.76 6.40
N SER A 200 -36.29 -7.67 7.00
CA SER A 200 -37.52 -7.72 7.80
C SER A 200 -38.69 -7.96 6.84
N LEU A 201 -39.32 -9.12 6.98
CA LEU A 201 -40.54 -9.50 6.28
C LEU A 201 -41.71 -8.58 6.67
N LEU A 202 -42.45 -8.14 5.64
CA LEU A 202 -43.86 -7.72 5.61
C LEU A 202 -44.45 -7.04 6.87
N GLY A 203 -44.67 -5.73 6.77
CA GLY A 203 -45.47 -4.96 7.73
C GLY A 203 -45.91 -3.62 7.14
N VAL A 204 -47.13 -3.63 6.58
CA VAL A 204 -48.07 -2.57 6.23
C VAL A 204 -47.74 -1.12 6.66
N GLU A 205 -47.95 -0.20 5.71
CA GLU A 205 -47.94 1.26 5.82
C GLU A 205 -48.83 1.81 6.95
N ASP A 206 -48.34 2.78 7.73
CA ASP A 206 -48.85 4.17 7.81
C ASP A 206 -48.53 4.93 9.13
N PHE A 207 -48.52 6.26 9.00
CA PHE A 207 -48.59 7.34 10.02
C PHE A 207 -47.32 7.96 10.66
N ALA A 208 -46.88 9.05 9.99
CA ALA A 208 -46.45 10.37 10.48
C ALA A 208 -45.92 10.60 11.93
N GLY A 209 -44.78 11.30 12.03
CA GLY A 209 -44.51 12.24 13.14
C GLY A 209 -43.04 12.47 13.55
N SER A 210 -42.49 13.65 13.20
CA SER A 210 -41.53 14.46 13.98
C SER A 210 -40.08 13.98 14.27
N SER A 211 -39.15 14.67 13.61
CA SER A 211 -37.81 15.18 14.04
C SER A 211 -37.12 14.66 15.32
N SER A 212 -35.86 14.23 15.18
CA SER A 212 -34.68 14.89 15.81
C SER A 212 -33.34 14.27 15.35
N LEU A 213 -32.31 15.12 15.26
CA LEU A 213 -30.95 14.84 14.79
C LEU A 213 -30.06 14.31 15.93
N SER A 214 -29.21 13.31 15.64
CA SER A 214 -27.95 13.06 16.37
C SER A 214 -26.99 12.28 15.46
N PRO A 215 -25.74 12.74 15.23
CA PRO A 215 -24.73 11.92 14.55
C PRO A 215 -23.92 11.15 15.60
N THR A 216 -24.23 9.87 15.78
CA THR A 216 -23.42 8.99 16.64
C THR A 216 -22.25 8.45 15.82
N GLN A 217 -21.03 8.86 16.15
CA GLN A 217 -19.79 8.28 15.60
C GLN A 217 -19.75 6.76 15.86
N PRO A 218 -19.30 5.92 14.90
CA PRO A 218 -19.11 4.50 15.17
C PRO A 218 -17.83 4.29 15.98
N ALA A 219 -17.99 3.74 17.19
CA ALA A 219 -16.88 3.27 18.01
C ALA A 219 -16.15 2.08 17.35
N PRO A 220 -14.82 1.93 17.53
CA PRO A 220 -14.07 0.82 16.96
C PRO A 220 -14.48 -0.49 17.63
N ARG A 221 -14.90 -1.47 16.83
CA ARG A 221 -15.33 -2.80 17.31
C ARG A 221 -14.21 -3.82 17.08
N LEU A 222 -13.75 -4.44 18.16
CA LEU A 222 -12.78 -5.55 18.14
C LEU A 222 -13.29 -6.71 17.27
N VAL A 223 -12.49 -7.10 16.28
CA VAL A 223 -12.76 -8.24 15.39
C VAL A 223 -12.42 -9.52 16.16
N VAL A 224 -13.45 -10.28 16.55
CA VAL A 224 -13.28 -11.63 17.08
C VAL A 224 -13.05 -12.60 15.91
N PRO A 225 -12.03 -13.49 15.92
CA PRO A 225 -11.60 -14.27 14.74
C PRO A 225 -12.57 -15.38 14.26
N GLY A 226 -13.76 -15.53 14.84
CA GLY A 226 -14.61 -16.72 14.64
C GLY A 226 -15.51 -16.70 13.40
N ASN A 227 -15.98 -15.53 12.94
CA ASN A 227 -17.04 -15.44 11.91
C ASN A 227 -16.53 -15.09 10.50
N THR A 228 -15.25 -14.79 10.35
CA THR A 228 -14.70 -14.23 9.10
C THR A 228 -14.58 -15.30 8.00
N SER A 229 -14.20 -16.53 8.36
CA SER A 229 -14.08 -17.64 7.40
C SER A 229 -15.42 -18.11 6.83
N GLN A 230 -16.52 -18.01 7.59
CA GLN A 230 -17.86 -18.32 7.09
C GLN A 230 -18.38 -17.24 6.13
N LYS A 231 -18.19 -15.95 6.46
CA LYS A 231 -18.62 -14.84 5.60
C LYS A 231 -17.92 -14.82 4.24
N LEU A 232 -16.63 -15.14 4.21
CA LEU A 232 -15.84 -15.16 2.99
C LEU A 232 -16.21 -16.34 2.06
N SER A 233 -16.83 -17.40 2.60
CA SER A 233 -17.36 -18.52 1.82
C SER A 233 -18.70 -18.23 1.12
N THR A 234 -19.43 -17.21 1.60
CA THR A 234 -20.75 -16.82 1.07
C THR A 234 -20.72 -15.53 0.23
N ALA A 235 -19.57 -14.87 0.13
CA ALA A 235 -19.42 -13.66 -0.67
C ALA A 235 -19.57 -13.98 -2.17
N PRO A 236 -20.25 -13.12 -2.95
CA PRO A 236 -20.39 -13.33 -4.38
C PRO A 236 -19.01 -13.32 -5.06
N GLU A 237 -18.75 -14.32 -5.89
CA GLU A 237 -17.44 -14.53 -6.52
C GLU A 237 -16.98 -13.30 -7.33
N GLY A 238 -17.92 -12.55 -7.92
CA GLY A 238 -17.62 -11.30 -8.63
C GLY A 238 -16.99 -10.22 -7.77
N GLU A 239 -17.37 -10.10 -6.49
CA GLU A 239 -16.74 -9.13 -5.57
C GLU A 239 -15.35 -9.58 -5.13
N LEU A 240 -15.13 -10.89 -4.99
CA LEU A 240 -13.80 -11.46 -4.69
C LEU A 240 -12.85 -11.32 -5.88
N ASN A 241 -13.37 -11.44 -7.10
CA ASN A 241 -12.61 -11.32 -8.34
C ASN A 241 -12.33 -9.86 -8.74
N ALA A 242 -13.06 -8.88 -8.17
CA ALA A 242 -12.96 -7.48 -8.56
C ALA A 242 -11.53 -6.94 -8.49
N THR A 243 -10.76 -7.31 -7.46
CA THR A 243 -9.37 -6.86 -7.30
C THR A 243 -8.43 -7.46 -8.33
N TRP A 244 -8.66 -8.73 -8.72
CA TRP A 244 -7.91 -9.36 -9.80
C TRP A 244 -8.25 -8.72 -11.15
N GLU A 245 -9.52 -8.39 -11.41
CA GLU A 245 -9.95 -7.69 -12.63
C GLU A 245 -9.33 -6.28 -12.73
N MET A 246 -9.14 -5.58 -11.59
CA MET A 246 -8.40 -4.31 -11.57
C MET A 246 -6.94 -4.51 -11.97
N TRP A 247 -6.26 -5.53 -11.43
CA TRP A 247 -4.90 -5.88 -11.84
C TRP A 247 -4.81 -6.19 -13.33
N ASP A 248 -5.75 -7.01 -13.83
CA ASP A 248 -5.80 -7.42 -15.23
C ASP A 248 -5.96 -6.23 -16.19
N LEU A 249 -6.80 -5.27 -15.82
CA LEU A 249 -6.97 -4.02 -16.56
C LEU A 249 -5.68 -3.19 -16.56
N ILE A 250 -5.04 -3.02 -15.39
CA ILE A 250 -3.83 -2.20 -15.26
C ILE A 250 -2.67 -2.78 -16.08
N ARG A 251 -2.38 -4.08 -15.91
CA ARG A 251 -1.28 -4.73 -16.65
C ARG A 251 -1.52 -4.73 -18.16
N SER A 252 -2.78 -4.88 -18.58
CA SER A 252 -3.16 -4.86 -20.00
C SER A 252 -2.95 -3.48 -20.61
N MET A 253 -3.33 -2.42 -19.90
CA MET A 253 -3.08 -1.03 -20.31
C MET A 253 -1.60 -0.62 -20.26
N CYS A 254 -0.79 -1.36 -19.52
CA CYS A 254 0.67 -1.21 -19.48
C CYS A 254 1.39 -2.16 -20.46
N ASP A 255 0.68 -2.74 -21.42
CA ASP A 255 1.22 -3.65 -22.46
C ASP A 255 2.03 -4.82 -21.87
N TYR A 256 1.60 -5.36 -20.72
CA TYR A 256 2.28 -6.45 -20.02
C TYR A 256 3.77 -6.18 -19.76
N ASN A 257 4.11 -4.92 -19.43
CA ASN A 257 5.48 -4.51 -19.15
C ASN A 257 6.11 -5.38 -18.04
N THR A 258 7.25 -6.00 -18.32
CA THR A 258 7.94 -6.92 -17.40
C THR A 258 8.47 -6.26 -16.12
N ARG A 259 8.55 -4.93 -16.09
CA ARG A 259 8.90 -4.17 -14.88
C ARG A 259 7.72 -3.87 -13.98
N LEU A 260 6.50 -4.16 -14.43
CA LEU A 260 5.29 -4.04 -13.64
C LEU A 260 4.96 -5.37 -12.96
N THR A 261 4.99 -5.39 -11.63
CA THR A 261 4.77 -6.61 -10.83
C THR A 261 3.73 -6.38 -9.74
N LEU A 262 3.32 -7.44 -9.05
CA LEU A 262 2.42 -7.38 -7.92
C LEU A 262 3.13 -7.45 -6.57
N THR A 263 2.63 -6.64 -5.63
CA THR A 263 2.86 -6.80 -4.20
C THR A 263 1.55 -7.25 -3.58
N LEU A 264 1.42 -8.52 -3.20
CA LEU A 264 0.17 -9.04 -2.65
C LEU A 264 0.06 -8.72 -1.17
N ASP A 265 -1.01 -8.03 -0.79
CA ASP A 265 -1.34 -7.76 0.59
C ASP A 265 -2.20 -8.87 1.21
N LEU A 266 -1.59 -9.62 2.13
CA LEU A 266 -2.24 -10.71 2.86
C LEU A 266 -2.68 -10.29 4.26
N ALA A 267 -2.88 -8.98 4.50
CA ALA A 267 -3.55 -8.49 5.70
C ALA A 267 -4.97 -9.05 5.84
N PRO A 268 -5.80 -9.11 4.76
CA PRO A 268 -7.11 -9.75 4.84
C PRO A 268 -6.96 -11.28 4.91
N PRO A 269 -7.81 -11.98 5.70
CA PRO A 269 -7.77 -13.44 5.78
C PRO A 269 -8.06 -14.06 4.42
N LEU A 270 -7.27 -15.05 4.00
CA LEU A 270 -7.42 -15.66 2.68
C LEU A 270 -8.80 -16.35 2.49
N PRO A 271 -9.41 -16.24 1.29
CA PRO A 271 -10.60 -17.00 0.95
C PRO A 271 -10.32 -18.49 0.91
N SER A 272 -11.28 -19.29 1.39
CA SER A 272 -11.23 -20.76 1.28
C SER A 272 -11.51 -21.24 -0.16
N THR A 273 -11.99 -20.34 -1.03
CA THR A 273 -12.32 -20.62 -2.42
C THR A 273 -11.05 -20.70 -3.27
N ILE A 274 -10.63 -21.92 -3.59
CA ILE A 274 -9.38 -22.22 -4.31
C ILE A 274 -9.30 -21.49 -5.68
N GLY A 275 -10.43 -21.34 -6.39
CA GLY A 275 -10.47 -20.70 -7.70
C GLY A 275 -10.10 -19.21 -7.72
N VAL A 276 -10.19 -18.51 -6.59
CA VAL A 276 -9.75 -17.11 -6.49
C VAL A 276 -8.24 -17.04 -6.31
N LEU A 277 -7.68 -17.91 -5.47
CA LEU A 277 -6.24 -17.93 -5.17
C LEU A 277 -5.40 -18.41 -6.36
N SER A 278 -5.90 -19.37 -7.14
CA SER A 278 -5.17 -19.90 -8.30
C SER A 278 -4.91 -18.85 -9.38
N LYS A 279 -5.77 -17.83 -9.51
CA LYS A 279 -5.56 -16.71 -10.43
C LYS A 279 -4.29 -15.94 -10.05
N TRP A 280 -4.17 -15.58 -8.77
CA TRP A 280 -3.02 -14.83 -8.26
C TRP A 280 -1.71 -15.62 -8.32
N ALA A 281 -1.76 -16.95 -8.19
CA ALA A 281 -0.57 -17.80 -8.32
C ALA A 281 0.05 -17.80 -9.73
N ALA A 282 -0.73 -17.42 -10.75
CA ALA A 282 -0.26 -17.30 -12.14
C ALA A 282 0.22 -15.88 -12.51
N GLU A 283 0.11 -14.91 -11.61
CA GLU A 283 0.50 -13.53 -11.85
C GLU A 283 1.97 -13.24 -11.47
N SER A 284 2.51 -12.12 -11.97
CA SER A 284 3.89 -11.67 -11.69
C SER A 284 4.05 -11.09 -10.27
N VAL A 285 3.89 -11.94 -9.25
CA VAL A 285 4.04 -11.56 -7.84
C VAL A 285 5.52 -11.43 -7.49
N ARG A 286 5.97 -10.19 -7.24
CA ARG A 286 7.35 -9.91 -6.80
C ARG A 286 7.45 -9.86 -5.29
N ASN A 287 6.43 -9.35 -4.60
CA ASN A 287 6.44 -9.20 -3.16
C ASN A 287 5.16 -9.76 -2.54
N ILE A 288 5.26 -10.33 -1.35
CA ILE A 288 4.10 -10.70 -0.52
C ILE A 288 4.21 -9.96 0.81
N LEU A 289 3.22 -9.14 1.13
CA LEU A 289 3.13 -8.37 2.36
C LEU A 289 2.45 -9.21 3.46
N LEU A 290 3.19 -9.45 4.54
CA LEU A 290 2.73 -10.20 5.71
C LEU A 290 2.74 -9.34 6.98
N PRO A 291 1.59 -8.80 7.40
CA PRO A 291 1.44 -8.19 8.72
C PRO A 291 1.63 -9.19 9.86
N ALA A 292 2.09 -8.71 11.01
CA ALA A 292 2.13 -9.49 12.25
C ALA A 292 0.76 -10.09 12.62
N SER A 293 -0.34 -9.41 12.27
CA SER A 293 -1.72 -9.89 12.49
C SER A 293 -2.09 -11.14 11.70
N THR A 294 -1.31 -11.50 10.66
CA THR A 294 -1.54 -12.72 9.86
C THR A 294 -1.02 -13.97 10.57
N PHE A 295 -0.17 -13.83 11.60
CA PHE A 295 0.36 -14.95 12.38
C PHE A 295 -0.60 -15.36 13.50
N ILE A 296 -0.69 -16.67 13.72
CA ILE A 296 -1.45 -17.28 14.81
C ILE A 296 -0.49 -18.02 15.75
N ALA A 297 -0.81 -18.11 17.04
CA ALA A 297 0.00 -18.89 17.98
C ALA A 297 -0.22 -20.39 17.77
N ASN A 298 0.86 -21.17 17.71
CA ASN A 298 0.79 -22.62 17.77
C ASN A 298 0.53 -23.11 19.22
N GLY A 299 0.35 -24.42 19.42
CA GLY A 299 0.15 -25.00 20.76
C GLY A 299 1.30 -24.80 21.75
N LYS A 300 2.46 -24.28 21.30
CA LYS A 300 3.62 -23.91 22.11
C LYS A 300 3.79 -22.39 22.27
N GLY A 301 2.86 -21.58 21.75
CA GLY A 301 2.91 -20.12 21.83
C GLY A 301 3.74 -19.41 20.76
N TYR A 302 4.36 -20.13 19.81
CA TYR A 302 5.15 -19.50 18.74
C TYR A 302 4.24 -19.03 17.59
N PRO A 303 4.54 -17.88 16.96
CA PRO A 303 3.81 -17.39 15.80
C PRO A 303 4.03 -18.31 14.59
N VAL A 304 2.94 -18.77 13.98
CA VAL A 304 2.93 -19.58 12.76
C VAL A 304 1.85 -19.05 11.82
N LEU A 305 2.05 -19.20 10.51
CA LEU A 305 1.02 -18.84 9.54
C LEU A 305 -0.10 -19.91 9.50
N PRO A 306 -1.36 -19.55 9.19
CA PRO A 306 -2.41 -20.51 8.91
C PRO A 306 -2.04 -21.45 7.75
N LYS A 307 -2.51 -22.71 7.77
CA LYS A 307 -2.18 -23.71 6.74
C LYS A 307 -2.52 -23.24 5.31
N THR A 308 -3.66 -22.59 5.11
CA THR A 308 -4.06 -22.03 3.81
C THR A 308 -3.05 -20.99 3.31
N THR A 309 -2.61 -20.09 4.19
CA THR A 309 -1.60 -19.06 3.87
C THR A 309 -0.24 -19.68 3.58
N GLN A 310 0.18 -20.70 4.33
CA GLN A 310 1.41 -21.44 4.05
C GLN A 310 1.39 -22.09 2.67
N SER A 311 0.29 -22.76 2.30
CA SER A 311 0.15 -23.39 0.98
C SER A 311 0.19 -22.36 -0.14
N PHE A 312 -0.57 -21.27 0.00
CA PHE A 312 -0.60 -20.19 -1.00
C PHE A 312 0.77 -19.54 -1.20
N ILE A 313 1.47 -19.17 -0.12
CA ILE A 313 2.81 -18.59 -0.21
C ILE A 313 3.77 -19.57 -0.89
N ARG A 314 3.68 -20.87 -0.57
CA ARG A 314 4.52 -21.89 -1.22
C ARG A 314 4.29 -21.94 -2.73
N GLU A 315 3.03 -21.81 -3.18
CA GLU A 315 2.69 -21.75 -4.60
C GLU A 315 3.29 -20.49 -5.26
N CYS A 316 3.12 -19.31 -4.65
CA CYS A 316 3.70 -18.07 -5.17
C CYS A 316 5.24 -18.09 -5.21
N MET A 317 5.90 -18.76 -4.25
CA MET A 317 7.35 -18.84 -4.20
C MET A 317 7.96 -19.74 -5.29
N ILE A 318 7.20 -20.70 -5.83
CA ILE A 318 7.63 -21.45 -7.01
C ILE A 318 7.81 -20.49 -8.21
N ALA A 319 7.05 -19.40 -8.24
CA ALA A 319 7.12 -18.35 -9.25
C ALA A 319 8.13 -17.22 -8.94
N SER A 320 9.01 -17.36 -7.94
CA SER A 320 10.07 -16.40 -7.54
C SER A 320 9.60 -15.11 -6.84
N ALA A 321 8.58 -15.20 -5.99
CA ALA A 321 8.18 -14.09 -5.11
C ALA A 321 9.15 -13.87 -3.93
N SER A 322 9.51 -12.61 -3.67
CA SER A 322 10.18 -12.14 -2.45
C SER A 322 9.16 -11.90 -1.32
N LEU A 323 9.56 -12.07 -0.06
CA LEU A 323 8.65 -11.95 1.09
C LEU A 323 8.90 -10.63 1.83
N LEU A 324 7.92 -9.72 1.81
CA LEU A 324 7.93 -8.50 2.61
C LEU A 324 7.18 -8.76 3.91
N THR A 325 7.91 -8.83 5.02
CA THR A 325 7.32 -8.99 6.34
C THR A 325 7.17 -7.63 7.01
N PHE A 326 6.00 -7.36 7.55
CA PHE A 326 5.78 -6.22 8.45
C PHE A 326 6.04 -6.73 9.86
N ALA A 327 7.33 -6.82 10.20
CA ALA A 327 7.75 -7.25 11.52
C ALA A 327 7.87 -6.03 12.45
N SER A 328 6.76 -5.65 13.09
CA SER A 328 6.83 -4.79 14.29
C SER A 328 7.13 -5.62 15.56
N TRP A 329 7.14 -6.95 15.49
CA TRP A 329 7.55 -7.83 16.57
C TRP A 329 8.25 -9.09 16.04
N PHE A 330 9.58 -9.04 16.02
CA PHE A 330 10.50 -10.15 16.34
C PHE A 330 11.71 -9.55 17.04
#